data_AF-A0A653G457-F1
#
_entry.id   AF-A0A653G457-F1
#
_cell.length_a   1.000
_cell.length_b   1.000
_cell.length_c   1.000
_cell.angle_alpha   90.00
_cell.angle_beta   90.00
_cell.angle_gamma   90.00
#
_symmetry.space_group_name_H-M   'P 1'
#
loop_
_entity.id
_entity.type
_entity.pdbx_description
1 polymer ?
#
loop_
_entity_poly.entity_id
_entity_poly.type
_entity_poly.pdbx_seq_one_letter_code
_entity_poly.pdbx_strand_id
1 'polypeptide(L)'
;MKRTANIKPKIGLWKFLPKIISTKTAQCIYPFIFLPEDIYKDLISPTPKSESVAVLLHEKVHFERQKEKGIVQWSILYIISSKFRFNEELLAFKEQIKYLKKLNLTLDLELRAKRLSSYLYLWCVSYEKALLELKKF
;
A
#
# COMPACT_ATOMS: atom_id res chain seq x y z
N MET A 1 -17.69 -9.24 0.17
CA MET A 1 -16.88 -8.93 -1.03
C MET A 1 -16.46 -10.25 -1.68
N LYS A 2 -16.72 -10.51 -2.98
CA LYS A 2 -16.32 -11.78 -3.63
C LYS A 2 -14.80 -11.95 -3.54
N ARG A 3 -14.31 -13.14 -3.18
CA ARG A 3 -12.87 -13.48 -3.19
C ARG A 3 -12.33 -13.25 -4.59
N THR A 4 -11.64 -12.13 -4.81
CA THR A 4 -10.95 -11.90 -6.08
C THR A 4 -9.71 -12.79 -6.08
N ALA A 5 -9.56 -13.65 -7.08
CA ALA A 5 -8.49 -14.67 -7.17
C ALA A 5 -7.07 -14.12 -6.94
N ASN A 6 -6.91 -12.81 -7.15
CA ASN A 6 -5.67 -12.05 -7.10
C ASN A 6 -5.28 -11.55 -5.69
N ILE A 7 -6.16 -11.65 -4.67
CA ILE A 7 -5.83 -11.25 -3.30
C ILE A 7 -5.40 -12.48 -2.50
N LYS A 8 -4.22 -12.42 -1.89
CA LYS A 8 -3.62 -13.51 -1.11
C LYS A 8 -3.17 -13.03 0.27
N PRO A 9 -3.33 -13.84 1.32
CA PRO A 9 -2.75 -13.54 2.62
C PRO A 9 -1.25 -13.87 2.65
N LYS A 10 -0.46 -13.10 3.43
CA LYS A 10 0.95 -13.39 3.73
C LYS A 10 1.08 -14.44 4.83
N ILE A 11 0.81 -15.70 4.51
CA ILE A 11 0.90 -16.84 5.43
C ILE A 11 2.04 -17.82 5.07
N GLY A 12 2.39 -18.73 5.98
CA GLY A 12 3.33 -19.83 5.71
C GLY A 12 4.75 -19.36 5.38
N LEU A 13 5.22 -19.67 4.17
CA LEU A 13 6.59 -19.40 3.69
C LEU A 13 7.00 -17.91 3.77
N TRP A 14 6.03 -16.99 3.76
CA TRP A 14 6.27 -15.56 3.98
C TRP A 14 6.92 -15.25 5.34
N LYS A 15 6.73 -16.11 6.35
CA LYS A 15 7.36 -15.97 7.67
C LYS A 15 8.86 -16.28 7.67
N PHE A 16 9.35 -16.97 6.63
CA PHE A 16 10.75 -17.38 6.48
C PHE A 16 11.52 -16.52 5.47
N LEU A 17 10.84 -15.59 4.80
CA LEU A 17 11.51 -14.57 4.00
C LEU A 17 12.38 -13.67 4.90
N PRO A 18 13.46 -13.08 4.36
CA PRO A 18 14.30 -12.16 5.13
C PRO A 18 13.44 -11.12 5.85
N LYS A 19 13.76 -10.79 7.11
CA LYS A 19 12.99 -9.83 7.95
C LYS A 19 12.73 -8.46 7.30
N ILE A 20 13.42 -8.18 6.20
CA ILE A 20 13.24 -7.02 5.33
C ILE A 20 11.87 -7.04 4.64
N ILE A 21 11.33 -8.22 4.31
CA ILE A 21 9.99 -8.39 3.73
C ILE A 21 8.98 -8.54 4.87
N SER A 22 8.36 -7.42 5.24
CA SER A 22 7.43 -7.38 6.37
C SER A 22 6.14 -8.16 6.09
N THR A 23 5.78 -9.06 7.00
CA THR A 23 4.47 -9.73 7.05
C THR A 23 3.36 -8.80 7.54
N LYS A 24 3.71 -7.60 8.06
CA LYS A 24 2.80 -6.61 8.63
C LYS A 24 2.39 -5.50 7.65
N THR A 25 2.97 -5.47 6.46
CA THR A 25 2.60 -4.50 5.41
C THR A 25 1.87 -5.19 4.28
N ALA A 26 0.94 -4.48 3.65
CA ALA A 26 0.38 -4.88 2.37
C ALA A 26 1.38 -4.58 1.24
N GLN A 27 1.34 -5.38 0.17
CA GLN A 27 2.21 -5.25 -1.00
C GLN A 27 1.48 -5.74 -2.25
N CYS A 28 1.63 -5.02 -3.36
CA CYS A 28 1.20 -5.47 -4.67
C CYS A 28 2.38 -5.90 -5.54
N ILE A 29 2.28 -7.11 -6.09
CA ILE A 29 3.17 -7.64 -7.12
C ILE A 29 2.27 -8.28 -8.17
N TYR A 30 2.01 -7.55 -9.25
CA TYR A 30 1.08 -7.97 -10.30
C TYR A 30 1.38 -9.40 -10.79
N PRO A 31 0.36 -10.28 -10.90
CA PRO A 31 -1.08 -10.01 -10.81
C PRO A 31 -1.67 -10.28 -9.41
N PHE A 32 -0.89 -10.13 -8.33
CA PHE A 32 -1.33 -10.42 -6.97
C PHE A 32 -1.23 -9.22 -6.02
N ILE A 33 -2.15 -9.17 -5.07
CA ILE A 33 -2.12 -8.28 -3.91
C ILE A 33 -1.95 -9.16 -2.67
N PHE A 34 -0.87 -8.94 -1.93
CA PHE A 34 -0.52 -9.68 -0.74
C PHE A 34 -0.81 -8.85 0.51
N LEU A 35 -1.71 -9.33 1.35
CA LEU A 35 -2.16 -8.62 2.55
C LEU A 35 -1.69 -9.33 3.82
N PRO A 36 -1.43 -8.57 4.91
CA PRO A 36 -1.33 -9.13 6.26
C PRO A 36 -2.54 -10.02 6.58
N GLU A 37 -2.31 -11.09 7.35
CA GLU A 37 -3.33 -12.11 7.60
C GLU A 37 -4.58 -11.54 8.28
N ASP A 38 -4.41 -10.60 9.21
CA ASP A 38 -5.49 -9.89 9.90
C ASP A 38 -6.34 -9.06 8.92
N ILE A 39 -5.70 -8.27 8.05
CA ILE A 39 -6.39 -7.49 7.01
C ILE A 39 -7.12 -8.41 6.03
N TYR A 40 -6.48 -9.50 5.60
CA TYR A 40 -7.10 -10.45 4.69
C TYR A 40 -8.35 -11.10 5.31
N LYS A 41 -8.25 -11.58 6.56
CA LYS A 41 -9.39 -12.19 7.29
C LYS A 41 -10.53 -11.19 7.48
N ASP A 42 -10.20 -9.94 7.80
CA ASP A 42 -11.18 -8.87 7.95
C ASP A 42 -11.90 -8.60 6.62
N LEU A 43 -11.19 -8.52 5.50
CA LEU A 43 -11.77 -8.27 4.16
C LEU A 43 -12.72 -9.36 3.64
N ILE A 44 -12.54 -10.62 4.07
CA ILE A 44 -13.42 -11.72 3.68
C ILE A 44 -14.60 -11.91 4.65
N SER A 45 -14.66 -11.15 5.74
CA SER A 45 -15.80 -11.15 6.66
C SER A 45 -17.05 -10.53 5.99
N PRO A 46 -18.25 -10.79 6.52
CA PRO A 46 -19.49 -10.20 5.98
C PRO A 46 -19.49 -8.67 6.00
N THR A 47 -18.83 -8.08 7.01
CA THR A 47 -18.81 -6.63 7.28
C THR A 47 -17.36 -6.20 7.57
N PRO A 48 -16.52 -6.05 6.52
CA PRO A 48 -15.12 -5.69 6.70
C PRO A 48 -14.97 -4.27 7.26
N LYS A 49 -13.91 -4.03 8.02
CA LYS A 49 -13.58 -2.70 8.52
C LYS A 49 -13.21 -1.78 7.37
N SER A 50 -13.62 -0.53 7.49
CA SER A 50 -13.32 0.52 6.51
C SER A 50 -11.82 0.69 6.29
N GLU A 51 -11.01 0.54 7.34
CA GLU A 51 -9.55 0.63 7.29
C GLU A 51 -8.94 -0.47 6.42
N SER A 52 -9.43 -1.71 6.53
CA SER A 52 -8.98 -2.83 5.70
C SER A 52 -9.35 -2.63 4.24
N VAL A 53 -10.56 -2.12 3.98
CA VAL A 53 -10.99 -1.73 2.62
C VAL A 53 -10.11 -0.62 2.07
N ALA A 54 -9.77 0.38 2.90
CA ALA A 54 -8.90 1.48 2.51
C ALA A 54 -7.48 1.00 2.14
N VAL A 55 -6.93 0.04 2.88
CA VAL A 55 -5.65 -0.62 2.54
C VAL A 55 -5.75 -1.34 1.21
N LEU A 56 -6.84 -2.08 0.96
CA LEU A 56 -7.02 -2.75 -0.34
C LEU A 56 -7.13 -1.75 -1.50
N LEU A 57 -7.79 -0.60 -1.30
CA LEU A 57 -7.88 0.44 -2.32
C LEU A 57 -6.50 1.03 -2.65
N HIS A 58 -5.65 1.24 -1.65
CA HIS A 58 -4.25 1.63 -1.85
C HIS A 58 -3.52 0.63 -2.75
N GLU A 59 -3.56 -0.66 -2.40
CA GLU A 59 -2.88 -1.70 -3.20
C GLU A 59 -3.45 -1.87 -4.60
N LYS A 60 -4.75 -1.62 -4.79
CA LYS A 60 -5.38 -1.63 -6.12
C LYS A 60 -4.83 -0.54 -7.04
N VAL A 61 -4.43 0.62 -6.50
CA VAL A 61 -3.74 1.63 -7.30
C VAL A 61 -2.44 1.05 -7.84
N HIS A 62 -1.59 0.46 -6.99
CA HIS A 62 -0.35 -0.18 -7.46
C HIS A 62 -0.61 -1.31 -8.45
N PHE A 63 -1.67 -2.11 -8.26
CA PHE A 63 -2.05 -3.17 -9.19
C PHE A 63 -2.32 -2.61 -10.59
N GLU A 64 -3.16 -1.58 -10.72
CA GLU A 64 -3.48 -0.98 -12.02
C GLU A 64 -2.25 -0.27 -12.62
N ARG A 65 -1.44 0.40 -11.80
CA ARG A 65 -0.19 1.05 -12.26
C ARG A 65 0.85 0.06 -12.77
N GLN A 66 1.01 -1.08 -12.09
CA GLN A 66 1.89 -2.17 -12.54
C GLN A 66 1.36 -2.84 -13.80
N LYS A 67 0.03 -2.99 -13.94
CA LYS A 67 -0.62 -3.51 -15.14
C LYS A 67 -0.44 -2.59 -16.35
N GLU A 68 -0.67 -1.28 -16.17
CA GLU A 68 -0.52 -0.25 -17.20
C GLU A 68 0.93 -0.15 -17.69
N LYS A 69 1.88 -0.08 -16.75
CA LYS A 69 3.29 0.17 -17.05
C LYS A 69 4.08 -1.11 -17.39
N GLY A 70 3.56 -2.26 -17.01
CA GLY A 70 4.29 -3.52 -17.00
C GLY A 70 5.12 -3.70 -15.73
N ILE A 71 5.00 -4.86 -15.08
CA ILE A 71 5.62 -5.14 -13.77
C ILE A 71 7.14 -4.95 -13.77
N VAL A 72 7.83 -5.36 -14.83
CA VAL A 72 9.30 -5.26 -14.92
C VAL A 72 9.74 -3.79 -14.92
N GLN A 73 9.16 -2.99 -15.83
CA GLN A 73 9.52 -1.58 -15.94
C GLN A 73 9.11 -0.79 -14.69
N TRP A 74 7.93 -1.09 -14.13
CA TRP A 74 7.47 -0.48 -12.88
C TRP A 74 8.42 -0.79 -11.72
N SER A 75 8.83 -2.06 -11.57
CA SER A 75 9.71 -2.50 -10.48
C SER A 75 11.09 -1.87 -10.56
N ILE A 76 11.68 -1.79 -11.76
CA ILE A 76 12.97 -1.12 -11.97
C ILE A 76 12.88 0.34 -11.53
N LEU A 77 11.88 1.09 -12.02
CA LEU A 77 11.70 2.49 -11.67
C LEU A 77 11.45 2.70 -10.18
N TYR A 78 10.67 1.81 -9.55
CA TYR A 78 10.40 1.85 -8.13
C TYR A 78 11.67 1.68 -7.29
N ILE A 79 12.64 0.88 -7.74
CA ILE A 79 13.92 0.68 -7.04
C ILE A 79 14.86 1.87 -7.26
N ILE A 80 15.02 2.33 -8.51
CA ILE A 80 16.08 3.29 -8.85
C ILE A 80 15.67 4.76 -8.70
N SER A 81 14.37 5.09 -8.73
CA SER A 81 13.89 6.47 -8.72
C SER A 81 13.06 6.75 -7.47
N SER A 82 13.65 7.50 -6.53
CA SER A 82 12.96 8.00 -5.33
C SER A 82 11.73 8.84 -5.68
N LYS A 83 11.83 9.69 -6.70
CA LYS A 83 10.73 10.49 -7.23
C LYS A 83 9.58 9.62 -7.75
N PHE A 84 9.88 8.60 -8.54
CA PHE A 84 8.86 7.67 -9.03
C PHE A 84 8.17 6.96 -7.87
N ARG A 85 8.96 6.37 -6.96
CA ARG A 85 8.45 5.69 -5.76
C ARG A 85 7.50 6.57 -4.95
N PHE A 86 7.94 7.78 -4.62
CA PHE A 86 7.15 8.71 -3.83
C PHE A 86 5.84 9.11 -4.53
N ASN A 87 5.88 9.35 -5.84
CA ASN A 87 4.67 9.68 -6.61
C ASN A 87 3.67 8.52 -6.66
N GLU A 88 4.13 7.29 -6.82
CA GLU A 88 3.25 6.10 -6.81
C GLU A 88 2.56 5.93 -5.45
N GLU A 89 3.29 6.11 -4.35
CA GLU A 89 2.71 6.07 -3.00
C GLU A 89 1.70 7.21 -2.77
N LEU A 90 1.98 8.43 -3.24
CA LEU A 90 1.04 9.55 -3.13
C LEU A 90 -0.26 9.29 -3.89
N LEU A 91 -0.18 8.69 -5.09
CA LEU A 91 -1.38 8.30 -5.85
C LEU A 91 -2.21 7.27 -5.08
N ALA A 92 -1.56 6.28 -4.48
CA ALA A 92 -2.24 5.26 -3.69
C ALA A 92 -2.85 5.83 -2.39
N PHE A 93 -2.12 6.70 -1.68
CA PHE A 93 -2.63 7.39 -0.49
C PHE A 93 -3.78 8.35 -0.80
N LYS A 94 -3.76 9.03 -1.95
CA LYS A 94 -4.86 9.91 -2.36
C LYS A 94 -6.19 9.17 -2.41
N GLU A 95 -6.24 8.00 -3.07
CA GLU A 95 -7.47 7.21 -3.13
C GLU A 95 -7.86 6.61 -1.78
N GLN A 96 -6.87 6.19 -0.97
CA GLN A 96 -7.10 5.72 0.39
C GLN A 96 -7.75 6.80 1.28
N ILE A 97 -7.18 8.01 1.30
CA ILE A 97 -7.66 9.15 2.10
C ILE A 97 -9.04 9.58 1.62
N LYS A 98 -9.24 9.69 0.30
CA LYS A 98 -10.53 10.03 -0.30
C LYS A 98 -11.63 9.06 0.12
N TYR A 99 -11.35 7.76 0.17
CA TYR A 99 -12.31 6.77 0.63
C TYR A 99 -12.65 6.95 2.12
N LEU A 100 -11.66 7.09 2.99
CA LEU A 100 -11.87 7.25 4.43
C LEU A 100 -12.63 8.54 4.75
N LYS A 101 -12.33 9.65 4.07
CA LYS A 101 -13.05 10.93 4.24
C LYS A 101 -14.54 10.82 3.93
N LYS A 102 -14.94 10.03 2.92
CA LYS A 102 -16.37 9.79 2.61
C LYS A 102 -17.13 9.09 3.74
N LEU A 103 -16.40 8.43 4.63
CA LEU A 103 -16.94 7.72 5.79
C LEU A 103 -16.74 8.49 7.09
N ASN A 104 -16.31 9.76 7.03
CA ASN A 104 -15.92 10.58 8.17
C ASN A 104 -14.81 9.94 9.03
N LEU A 105 -13.93 9.15 8.42
CA LEU A 105 -12.76 8.56 9.05
C LEU A 105 -11.48 9.28 8.62
N THR A 106 -10.45 9.19 9.45
CA THR A 106 -9.14 9.82 9.20
C THR A 106 -8.04 8.77 9.06
N LEU A 107 -6.98 9.15 8.34
CA LEU A 107 -5.74 8.39 8.26
C LEU A 107 -4.68 9.10 9.10
N ASP A 108 -3.92 8.35 9.90
CA ASP A 108 -2.78 8.90 10.63
C ASP A 108 -1.65 9.32 9.65
N LEU A 109 -1.69 10.58 9.23
CA LEU A 109 -0.77 11.13 8.23
C LEU A 109 0.67 11.21 8.76
N GLU A 110 0.87 11.41 10.06
CA GLU A 110 2.21 11.47 10.65
C GLU A 110 2.89 10.09 10.60
N LEU A 111 2.16 9.03 10.94
CA LEU A 111 2.66 7.67 10.81
C LEU A 111 2.97 7.33 9.35
N ARG A 112 2.14 7.77 8.39
CA ARG A 112 2.42 7.55 6.96
C ARG A 112 3.64 8.32 6.48
N ALA A 113 3.78 9.59 6.87
CA ALA A 113 4.96 10.40 6.56
C ALA A 113 6.24 9.78 7.13
N LYS A 114 6.23 9.31 8.38
CA LYS A 114 7.36 8.60 9.01
C LYS A 114 7.74 7.32 8.25
N ARG A 115 6.76 6.57 7.75
CA ARG A 115 7.03 5.37 6.95
C ARG A 115 7.66 5.74 5.61
N LEU A 116 7.07 6.68 4.87
CA LEU A 116 7.59 7.12 3.56
C LEU A 116 9.01 7.67 3.63
N SER A 117 9.38 8.32 4.73
CA SER A 117 10.74 8.82 4.95
C SER A 117 11.72 7.79 5.53
N SER A 118 11.29 6.55 5.75
CA SER A 118 12.13 5.51 6.36
C SER A 118 12.78 4.57 5.32
N TYR A 119 13.67 3.69 5.82
CA TYR A 119 14.28 2.63 5.03
C TYR A 119 13.27 1.71 4.34
N LEU A 120 12.04 1.59 4.87
CA LEU A 120 10.98 0.77 4.28
C LEU A 120 10.69 1.19 2.84
N TYR A 121 10.78 2.49 2.56
CA TYR A 121 10.61 3.08 1.24
C TYR A 121 11.94 3.64 0.70
N LEU A 122 13.06 3.08 1.15
CA LEU A 122 14.44 3.48 0.85
C LEU A 122 14.65 5.00 0.93
N TRP A 123 14.16 5.62 2.00
CA TRP A 123 14.27 7.06 2.29
C TRP A 123 13.91 7.94 1.09
N CYS A 124 12.79 7.63 0.41
CA CYS A 124 12.46 8.27 -0.87
C CYS A 124 12.16 9.77 -0.77
N VAL A 125 11.88 10.27 0.44
CA VAL A 125 11.48 11.66 0.70
C VAL A 125 11.78 12.04 2.16
N SER A 126 11.93 13.34 2.46
CA SER A 126 11.98 13.81 3.86
C SER A 126 10.62 13.70 4.54
N TYR A 127 10.61 13.62 5.87
CA TYR A 127 9.38 13.55 6.66
C TYR A 127 8.48 14.76 6.43
N GLU A 128 9.05 15.97 6.45
CA GLU A 128 8.34 17.24 6.33
C GLU A 128 7.65 17.32 4.97
N LYS A 129 8.36 16.93 3.91
CA LYS A 129 7.82 16.90 2.55
C LYS A 129 6.75 15.83 2.41
N ALA A 130 6.93 14.64 2.97
CA ALA A 130 5.91 13.59 2.95
C ALA A 130 4.62 14.06 3.62
N LEU A 131 4.72 14.64 4.82
CA LEU A 131 3.57 15.13 5.58
C LEU A 131 2.85 16.27 4.85
N LEU A 132 3.62 17.21 4.28
CA LEU A 132 3.07 18.33 3.52
C LEU A 132 2.26 17.84 2.31
N GLU A 133 2.79 16.90 1.53
CA GLU A 133 2.09 16.35 0.36
C GLU A 133 0.86 15.54 0.76
N LEU A 134 0.94 14.72 1.81
CA LEU A 134 -0.20 13.93 2.29
C LEU A 134 -1.37 14.80 2.77
N LYS A 135 -1.08 15.97 3.37
CA LYS A 135 -2.10 16.92 3.84
C LYS A 135 -2.90 17.61 2.72
N LYS A 136 -2.47 17.49 1.46
CA LYS A 136 -3.19 18.07 0.31
C LYS A 136 -4.42 17.26 -0.10
N PHE A 137 -4.55 16.02 0.39
CA PHE A 137 -5.66 15.12 0.07
C PHE A 137 -6.75 15.18 1.12
#